data_AF-A0A238DA06-F1
#
_entry.id   AF-A0A238DA06-F1
#
_cell.length_a   1.000
_cell.length_b   1.000
_cell.length_c   1.000
_cell.angle_alpha   90.00
_cell.angle_beta   90.00
_cell.angle_gamma   90.00
#
_symmetry.space_group_name_H-M   'P 1'
#
loop_
_entity.id
_entity.type
_entity.pdbx_description
1 polymer ?
#
loop_
_entity_poly.entity_id
_entity_poly.type
_entity_poly.pdbx_seq_one_letter_code
_entity_poly.pdbx_strand_id
1 'polypeptide(L)'
;MRWLAWVVALGLTAALLAMAASGRPGNVAIFLPPYRIDLSLNLAALLVLASFALFYIAIRAFTLLLRLPRAAALFRSRRRLQVAATALHEAIMHLQGGRFRRAERAAGRAAEAENFKPGALLTAAQAAQAMQAYERRDAYLEALPTAARETGALLQAEWQIEARDARAAQNVLRTLSGGMQRRTQTMRLALAAARALQDHAEVMRLAMTLRKHHGLHEAAAQAMIHGAALGLIRQANHDAETLRRLWKSFDVALRLDAQIAVAGARGFALAGDMAQARALLIEALRVPSAEPAALMPALRGMLAGIDAGFVAQAEAWVDRWPQEAQAVFLAARACIELELWGKAQQYLSKALELCQPDERRLRGSVHTALARLQERIEREDQAGRHWRLAALDLSGEDAGTHA
;
A
#
# COMPACT_ATOMS: atom_id res chain seq x y z
N MET A 1 -32.16 50.14 -10.68
CA MET A 1 -33.14 50.83 -9.80
C MET A 1 -33.00 52.35 -9.91
N ARG A 2 -31.80 52.93 -9.75
CA ARG A 2 -31.58 54.40 -9.73
C ARG A 2 -31.99 55.14 -11.02
N TRP A 3 -31.80 54.54 -12.20
CA TRP A 3 -32.11 55.19 -13.48
C TRP A 3 -33.61 55.16 -13.85
N LEU A 4 -34.37 54.16 -13.36
CA LEU A 4 -35.82 54.10 -13.55
C LEU A 4 -36.51 55.22 -12.74
N ALA A 5 -35.97 55.53 -11.56
CA ALA A 5 -36.40 56.66 -10.75
C ALA A 5 -36.14 58.00 -11.46
N TRP A 6 -35.03 58.14 -12.19
CA TRP A 6 -34.74 59.35 -12.99
C TRP A 6 -35.69 59.52 -14.17
N VAL A 7 -36.06 58.45 -14.88
CA VAL A 7 -37.01 58.51 -16.00
C VAL A 7 -38.43 58.83 -15.51
N VAL A 8 -38.85 58.22 -14.39
CA VAL A 8 -40.14 58.50 -13.78
C VAL A 8 -40.17 59.92 -13.20
N ALA A 9 -39.08 60.37 -12.56
CA ALA A 9 -38.95 61.73 -12.07
C ALA A 9 -39.00 62.74 -13.23
N LEU A 10 -38.29 62.49 -14.33
CA LEU A 10 -38.29 63.35 -15.52
C LEU A 10 -39.69 63.43 -16.14
N GLY A 11 -40.38 62.27 -16.26
CA GLY A 11 -41.76 62.20 -16.75
C GLY A 11 -42.76 62.93 -15.84
N LEU A 12 -42.61 62.80 -14.52
CA LEU A 12 -43.41 63.52 -13.52
C LEU A 12 -43.16 65.03 -13.59
N THR A 13 -41.90 65.46 -13.70
CA THR A 13 -41.57 66.89 -13.87
C THR A 13 -42.11 67.45 -15.18
N ALA A 14 -42.05 66.69 -16.28
CA ALA A 14 -42.61 67.10 -17.56
C ALA A 14 -44.14 67.18 -17.51
N ALA A 15 -44.81 66.25 -16.83
CA ALA A 15 -46.26 66.27 -16.62
C ALA A 15 -46.69 67.44 -15.72
N LEU A 16 -45.95 67.73 -14.65
CA LEU A 16 -46.17 68.87 -13.77
C LEU A 16 -45.95 70.21 -14.50
N LEU A 17 -44.92 70.31 -15.35
CA LEU A 17 -44.69 71.47 -16.22
C LEU A 17 -45.80 71.65 -17.26
N ALA A 18 -46.32 70.56 -17.83
CA ALA A 18 -47.44 70.60 -18.78
C ALA A 18 -48.76 71.01 -18.11
N MET A 19 -49.04 70.54 -16.89
CA MET A 19 -50.19 70.99 -16.11
C MET A 19 -50.06 72.45 -15.65
N ALA A 20 -48.85 72.91 -15.29
CA ALA A 20 -48.63 74.32 -14.97
C ALA A 20 -48.83 75.26 -16.18
N ALA A 21 -48.67 74.74 -17.40
CA ALA A 21 -48.91 75.47 -18.65
C ALA A 21 -50.38 75.48 -19.11
N SER A 22 -51.29 74.75 -18.44
CA SER A 22 -52.68 74.55 -18.89
C SER A 22 -53.61 75.77 -18.74
N GLY A 23 -53.10 76.91 -18.26
CA GLY A 23 -53.86 78.16 -18.12
C GLY A 23 -53.89 79.05 -19.37
N ARG A 24 -53.22 78.68 -20.48
CA ARG A 24 -53.22 79.44 -21.75
C ARG A 24 -53.40 78.49 -22.94
N PRO A 25 -54.23 78.81 -23.95
CA PRO A 25 -54.38 77.97 -25.15
C PRO A 25 -53.13 78.07 -26.03
N GLY A 26 -52.08 77.33 -25.67
CA GLY A 26 -50.90 77.16 -26.50
C GLY A 26 -51.17 76.14 -27.60
N ASN A 27 -50.86 76.51 -28.85
CA ASN A 27 -50.86 75.61 -29.99
C ASN A 27 -49.43 75.44 -30.48
N VAL A 28 -49.05 74.22 -30.85
CA VAL A 28 -47.76 73.90 -31.47
C VAL A 28 -48.02 73.67 -32.95
N ALA A 29 -47.50 74.54 -33.80
CA ALA A 29 -47.61 74.46 -35.25
C ALA A 29 -46.34 73.82 -35.82
N ILE A 30 -46.49 72.66 -36.46
CA ILE A 30 -45.40 71.99 -37.18
C ILE A 30 -45.56 72.34 -38.66
N PHE A 31 -44.57 73.06 -39.21
CA PHE A 31 -44.55 73.47 -40.61
C PHE A 31 -43.68 72.52 -41.42
N LEU A 32 -44.31 71.75 -42.32
CA LEU A 32 -43.63 70.81 -43.21
C LEU A 32 -44.21 71.00 -44.63
N PRO A 33 -43.65 71.90 -45.47
CA PRO A 33 -44.28 72.31 -46.72
C PRO A 33 -44.65 71.11 -47.62
N PRO A 34 -45.89 71.04 -48.18
CA PRO A 34 -46.99 72.01 -48.14
C PRO A 34 -47.98 71.84 -46.97
N TYR A 35 -47.70 70.97 -46.00
CA TYR A 35 -48.60 70.66 -44.89
C TYR A 35 -48.29 71.50 -43.64
N ARG A 36 -49.33 72.04 -43.02
CA ARG A 36 -49.27 72.67 -41.70
C ARG A 36 -50.15 71.88 -40.75
N ILE A 37 -49.56 71.38 -39.67
CA ILE A 37 -50.28 70.62 -38.65
C ILE A 37 -50.25 71.44 -37.37
N ASP A 38 -51.41 71.97 -36.98
CA ASP A 38 -51.59 72.68 -35.72
C ASP A 38 -52.10 71.68 -34.67
N LEU A 39 -51.30 71.40 -33.63
CA LEU A 39 -51.68 70.56 -32.50
C LEU A 39 -51.91 71.40 -31.26
N SER A 40 -52.84 70.97 -30.40
CA SER A 40 -52.91 71.52 -29.04
C SER A 40 -51.64 71.17 -28.27
N LEU A 41 -51.16 72.09 -27.42
CA LEU A 41 -49.96 71.87 -26.61
C LEU A 41 -50.05 70.56 -25.79
N ASN A 42 -51.23 70.25 -25.28
CA ASN A 42 -51.49 69.03 -24.51
C ASN A 42 -51.32 67.76 -25.36
N LEU A 43 -51.81 67.76 -26.60
CA LEU A 43 -51.66 66.63 -27.53
C LEU A 43 -50.20 66.46 -27.98
N ALA A 44 -49.51 67.58 -28.25
CA ALA A 44 -48.08 67.55 -28.58
C ALA A 44 -47.24 67.00 -27.42
N ALA A 45 -47.51 67.42 -26.18
CA ALA A 45 -46.84 66.90 -24.98
C ALA A 45 -47.12 65.41 -24.78
N LEU A 46 -48.37 64.95 -24.97
CA LEU A 46 -48.73 63.54 -24.88
C LEU A 46 -48.00 62.71 -25.95
N LEU A 47 -47.93 63.18 -27.20
CA LEU A 47 -47.23 62.49 -28.28
C LEU A 47 -45.73 62.38 -28.02
N VAL A 48 -45.09 63.43 -27.49
CA VAL A 48 -43.68 63.38 -27.09
C VAL A 48 -43.46 62.36 -25.98
N LEU A 49 -44.32 62.35 -24.96
CA LEU A 49 -44.23 61.39 -23.85
C LEU A 49 -44.48 59.94 -24.31
N ALA A 50 -45.46 59.73 -25.19
CA ALA A 50 -45.77 58.44 -25.80
C ALA A 50 -44.63 57.94 -26.70
N SER A 51 -44.06 58.81 -27.53
CA SER A 51 -42.90 58.50 -28.39
C SER A 51 -41.68 58.14 -27.54
N PHE A 52 -41.42 58.89 -26.47
CA PHE A 52 -40.34 58.59 -25.53
C PHE A 52 -40.55 57.24 -24.85
N ALA A 53 -41.76 56.95 -24.37
CA ALA A 53 -42.10 55.66 -23.78
C ALA A 53 -41.94 54.51 -24.77
N LEU A 54 -42.39 54.68 -26.02
CA LEU A 54 -42.27 53.67 -27.07
C LEU A 54 -40.81 53.42 -27.46
N PHE A 55 -40.02 54.48 -27.65
CA PHE A 55 -38.59 54.39 -27.94
C PHE A 55 -37.83 53.70 -26.80
N TYR A 56 -38.18 54.01 -25.56
CA TYR A 56 -37.62 53.37 -24.38
C TYR A 56 -37.95 51.86 -24.33
N ILE A 57 -39.20 51.49 -24.58
CA ILE A 57 -39.63 50.07 -24.66
C ILE A 57 -38.85 49.37 -25.78
N ALA A 58 -38.69 50.01 -26.95
CA ALA A 58 -37.94 49.45 -28.08
C ALA A 58 -36.47 49.19 -27.73
N ILE A 59 -35.77 50.13 -27.08
CA ILE A 59 -34.39 49.93 -26.62
C ILE A 59 -34.32 48.79 -25.58
N ARG A 60 -35.27 48.72 -24.65
CA ARG A 60 -35.29 47.67 -23.63
C ARG A 60 -35.56 46.29 -24.24
N ALA A 61 -36.47 46.20 -25.20
CA ALA A 61 -36.73 44.98 -25.95
C ALA A 61 -35.48 44.54 -26.72
N PHE A 62 -34.80 45.47 -27.41
CA PHE A 62 -33.57 45.20 -28.15
C PHE A 62 -32.44 44.70 -27.25
N THR A 63 -32.24 45.35 -26.09
CA THR A 63 -31.20 44.92 -25.12
C THR A 63 -31.50 43.58 -24.46
N LEU A 64 -32.78 43.23 -24.24
CA LEU A 64 -33.17 41.90 -23.76
C LEU A 64 -32.88 40.84 -24.83
N LEU A 65 -33.25 41.12 -26.08
CA LEU A 65 -33.02 40.23 -27.23
C LEU A 65 -31.53 39.92 -27.43
N LEU A 66 -30.67 40.93 -27.29
CA LEU A 66 -29.21 40.76 -27.36
C LEU A 66 -28.60 39.98 -26.17
N ARG A 67 -29.28 39.89 -25.02
CA ARG A 67 -28.79 39.18 -23.83
C ARG A 67 -29.26 37.72 -23.74
N LEU A 68 -30.37 37.37 -24.39
CA LEU A 68 -30.89 36.00 -24.48
C LEU A 68 -29.88 34.95 -24.99
N PRO A 69 -29.07 35.17 -26.05
CA PRO A 69 -28.15 34.14 -26.53
C PRO A 69 -27.08 33.77 -25.50
N ARG A 70 -26.61 34.74 -24.72
CA ARG A 70 -25.63 34.52 -23.65
C ARG A 70 -26.24 33.74 -22.48
N ALA A 71 -27.46 34.11 -22.06
CA ALA A 71 -28.19 33.38 -21.01
C ALA A 71 -28.51 31.93 -21.43
N ALA A 72 -28.94 31.72 -22.69
CA ALA A 72 -29.21 30.40 -23.24
C ALA A 72 -27.94 29.56 -23.40
N ALA A 73 -26.80 30.15 -23.79
CA ALA A 73 -25.52 29.46 -23.83
C ALA A 73 -25.08 29.00 -22.43
N LEU A 74 -25.20 29.86 -21.41
CA LEU A 74 -24.90 29.51 -20.02
C LEU A 74 -25.83 28.42 -19.49
N PHE A 75 -27.13 28.51 -19.76
CA PHE A 75 -28.10 27.48 -19.38
C PHE A 75 -27.80 26.13 -20.06
N ARG A 76 -27.49 26.13 -21.36
CA ARG A 76 -27.10 24.91 -22.08
C ARG A 76 -25.82 24.30 -21.54
N SER A 77 -24.81 25.11 -21.23
CA SER A 77 -23.56 24.66 -20.61
C SER A 77 -23.82 24.01 -19.24
N ARG A 78 -24.59 24.68 -18.37
CA ARG A 78 -25.00 24.13 -17.07
C ARG A 78 -25.78 22.84 -17.20
N ARG A 79 -26.72 22.77 -18.15
CA ARG A 79 -27.51 21.56 -18.40
C ARG A 79 -26.63 20.40 -18.89
N ARG A 80 -25.67 20.65 -19.78
CA ARG A 80 -24.70 19.63 -20.24
C ARG A 80 -23.87 19.08 -19.09
N LEU A 81 -23.36 19.97 -18.22
CA LEU A 81 -22.64 19.57 -17.01
C LEU A 81 -23.49 18.72 -16.07
N GLN A 82 -24.74 19.12 -15.83
CA GLN A 82 -25.67 18.35 -14.99
C GLN A 82 -25.95 16.96 -15.56
N VAL A 83 -26.22 16.87 -16.87
CA VAL A 83 -26.47 15.58 -17.55
C VAL A 83 -25.24 14.68 -17.50
N ALA A 84 -24.04 15.22 -17.72
CA ALA A 84 -22.80 14.45 -17.63
C ALA A 84 -22.52 13.99 -16.19
N ALA A 85 -22.77 14.83 -15.19
CA ALA A 85 -22.63 14.47 -13.78
C ALA A 85 -23.59 13.35 -13.37
N THR A 86 -24.87 13.43 -13.78
CA THR A 86 -25.84 12.35 -13.52
C THR A 86 -25.46 11.06 -14.24
N ALA A 87 -24.96 11.15 -15.48
CA ALA A 87 -24.52 9.97 -16.22
C ALA A 87 -23.29 9.30 -15.59
N LEU A 88 -22.34 10.08 -15.06
CA LEU A 88 -21.18 9.54 -14.34
C LEU A 88 -21.62 8.86 -13.04
N HIS A 89 -22.53 9.49 -12.29
CA HIS A 89 -23.10 8.88 -11.08
C HIS A 89 -23.79 7.55 -11.37
N GLU A 90 -24.66 7.50 -12.39
CA GLU A 90 -25.27 6.26 -12.88
C GLU A 90 -24.24 5.22 -13.28
N ALA A 91 -23.17 5.63 -13.97
CA ALA A 91 -22.10 4.73 -14.39
C ALA A 91 -21.43 4.05 -13.20
N ILE A 92 -21.07 4.83 -12.17
CA ILE A 92 -20.45 4.31 -10.94
C ILE A 92 -21.43 3.38 -10.21
N MET A 93 -22.70 3.76 -10.06
CA MET A 93 -23.70 2.91 -9.41
C MET A 93 -23.97 1.60 -10.17
N HIS A 94 -23.91 1.64 -11.50
CA HIS A 94 -24.00 0.43 -12.32
C HIS A 94 -22.74 -0.43 -12.22
N LEU A 95 -21.54 0.17 -12.18
CA LEU A 95 -20.27 -0.55 -12.02
C LEU A 95 -20.25 -1.31 -10.69
N GLN A 96 -20.52 -0.62 -9.59
CA GLN A 96 -20.57 -1.21 -8.24
C GLN A 96 -21.68 -2.26 -8.11
N GLY A 97 -22.78 -2.09 -8.85
CA GLY A 97 -23.86 -3.08 -8.92
C GLY A 97 -23.65 -4.21 -9.94
N GLY A 98 -22.45 -4.38 -10.51
CA GLY A 98 -22.12 -5.46 -11.46
C GLY A 98 -22.76 -5.35 -12.85
N ARG A 99 -23.43 -4.23 -13.17
CA ARG A 99 -24.12 -4.00 -14.45
C ARG A 99 -23.17 -3.34 -15.46
N PHE A 100 -22.08 -4.01 -15.78
CA PHE A 100 -20.94 -3.45 -16.52
C PHE A 100 -21.28 -2.82 -17.87
N ARG A 101 -22.13 -3.47 -18.69
CA ARG A 101 -22.56 -2.89 -19.98
C ARG A 101 -23.33 -1.58 -19.83
N ARG A 102 -24.15 -1.45 -18.79
CA ARG A 102 -24.87 -0.19 -18.50
C ARG A 102 -23.93 0.88 -17.94
N ALA A 103 -22.99 0.47 -17.08
CA ALA A 103 -21.96 1.34 -16.54
C ALA A 103 -21.13 1.98 -17.65
N GLU A 104 -20.63 1.17 -18.58
CA GLU A 104 -19.80 1.63 -19.68
C GLU A 104 -20.54 2.58 -20.63
N ARG A 105 -21.80 2.29 -20.97
CA ARG A 105 -22.64 3.20 -21.78
C ARG A 105 -22.88 4.53 -21.08
N ALA A 106 -23.19 4.51 -19.78
CA ALA A 106 -23.40 5.72 -18.99
C ALA A 106 -22.11 6.54 -18.86
N ALA A 107 -20.96 5.87 -18.67
CA ALA A 107 -19.65 6.49 -18.67
C ALA A 107 -19.32 7.14 -20.02
N GLY A 108 -19.63 6.47 -21.14
CA GLY A 108 -19.47 7.04 -22.48
C GLY A 108 -20.21 8.37 -22.66
N ARG A 109 -21.47 8.46 -22.18
CA ARG A 109 -22.24 9.74 -22.17
C ARG A 109 -21.57 10.80 -21.30
N ALA A 110 -21.06 10.43 -20.13
CA ALA A 110 -20.37 11.37 -19.25
C ALA A 110 -19.05 11.88 -19.85
N ALA A 111 -18.38 11.06 -20.65
CA ALA A 111 -17.09 11.40 -21.28
C ALA A 111 -17.21 12.49 -22.37
N GLU A 112 -18.41 12.80 -22.86
CA GLU A 112 -18.67 13.92 -23.77
C GLU A 112 -18.38 15.29 -23.14
N ALA A 113 -18.43 15.39 -21.80
CA ALA A 113 -18.04 16.58 -21.07
C ALA A 113 -16.58 16.47 -20.60
N GLU A 114 -15.72 17.36 -21.07
CA GLU A 114 -14.27 17.35 -20.76
C GLU A 114 -13.96 17.26 -19.27
N ASN A 115 -14.73 17.96 -18.44
CA ASN A 115 -14.55 17.98 -16.98
C ASN A 115 -14.75 16.60 -16.32
N PHE A 116 -15.56 15.72 -16.92
CA PHE A 116 -15.85 14.39 -16.39
C PHE A 116 -15.14 13.28 -17.17
N LYS A 117 -14.55 13.60 -18.33
CA LYS A 117 -13.86 12.65 -19.22
C LYS A 117 -12.84 11.75 -18.50
N PRO A 118 -11.96 12.24 -17.60
CA PRO A 118 -11.02 11.34 -16.92
C PRO A 118 -11.71 10.26 -16.08
N GLY A 119 -12.64 10.65 -15.20
CA GLY A 119 -13.36 9.72 -14.33
C GLY A 119 -14.29 8.78 -15.11
N ALA A 120 -14.91 9.31 -16.17
CA ALA A 120 -15.75 8.54 -17.08
C ALA A 120 -14.95 7.46 -17.83
N LEU A 121 -13.80 7.82 -18.43
CA LEU A 121 -12.96 6.85 -19.14
C LEU A 121 -12.39 5.79 -18.21
N LEU A 122 -11.97 6.14 -16.98
CA LEU A 122 -11.55 5.16 -15.97
C LEU A 122 -12.68 4.20 -15.60
N THR A 123 -13.90 4.71 -15.41
CA THR A 123 -15.09 3.89 -15.10
C THR A 123 -15.45 2.98 -16.28
N ALA A 124 -15.35 3.48 -17.51
CA ALA A 124 -15.55 2.70 -18.72
C ALA A 124 -14.50 1.59 -18.87
N ALA A 125 -13.22 1.89 -18.61
CA ALA A 125 -12.14 0.92 -18.62
C ALA A 125 -12.35 -0.19 -17.57
N GLN A 126 -12.79 0.16 -16.35
CA GLN A 126 -13.14 -0.82 -15.31
C GLN A 126 -14.30 -1.72 -15.74
N ALA A 127 -15.36 -1.14 -16.32
CA ALA A 127 -16.47 -1.93 -16.83
C ALA A 127 -16.05 -2.85 -17.98
N ALA A 128 -15.21 -2.37 -18.89
CA ALA A 128 -14.66 -3.16 -20.00
C ALA A 128 -13.78 -4.31 -19.49
N GLN A 129 -12.90 -4.05 -18.51
CA GLN A 129 -12.09 -5.08 -17.85
C GLN A 129 -12.97 -6.17 -17.21
N ALA A 130 -14.01 -5.78 -16.48
CA ALA A 130 -14.91 -6.74 -15.83
C ALA A 130 -15.69 -7.61 -16.83
N MET A 131 -15.89 -7.12 -18.05
CA MET A 131 -16.47 -7.88 -19.17
C MET A 131 -15.41 -8.60 -20.03
N GLN A 132 -14.13 -8.57 -19.64
CA GLN A 132 -13.00 -9.12 -20.39
C GLN A 132 -12.86 -8.53 -21.81
N ALA A 133 -13.35 -7.30 -22.04
CA ALA A 133 -13.26 -6.59 -23.30
C ALA A 133 -11.94 -5.79 -23.38
N TYR A 134 -10.81 -6.49 -23.47
CA TYR A 134 -9.47 -5.91 -23.30
C TYR A 134 -9.12 -4.83 -24.35
N GLU A 135 -9.48 -5.01 -25.62
CA GLU A 135 -9.24 -3.99 -26.66
C GLU A 135 -9.92 -2.66 -26.33
N ARG A 136 -11.16 -2.72 -25.84
CA ARG A 136 -11.94 -1.53 -25.48
C ARG A 136 -11.40 -0.88 -24.22
N ARG A 137 -11.02 -1.68 -23.23
CA ARG A 137 -10.33 -1.23 -22.02
C ARG A 137 -9.08 -0.43 -22.39
N ASP A 138 -8.24 -1.00 -23.25
CA ASP A 138 -6.97 -0.38 -23.64
C ASP A 138 -7.20 0.90 -24.44
N ALA A 139 -8.18 0.93 -25.35
CA ALA A 139 -8.59 2.15 -26.03
C ALA A 139 -9.06 3.26 -25.07
N TYR A 140 -9.78 2.91 -23.99
CA TYR A 140 -10.17 3.90 -22.98
C TYR A 140 -8.97 4.41 -22.17
N LEU A 141 -8.00 3.56 -21.86
CA LEU A 141 -6.77 3.96 -21.17
C LEU A 141 -5.90 4.87 -22.04
N GLU A 142 -5.76 4.58 -23.33
CA GLU A 142 -5.04 5.42 -24.30
C GLU A 142 -5.71 6.79 -24.49
N ALA A 143 -7.04 6.84 -24.45
CA ALA A 143 -7.82 8.07 -24.56
C ALA A 143 -7.77 8.96 -23.30
N LEU A 144 -7.10 8.52 -22.22
CA LEU A 144 -7.01 9.30 -20.99
C LEU A 144 -6.21 10.61 -21.18
N PRO A 145 -6.71 11.73 -20.64
CA PRO A 145 -5.95 12.96 -20.59
C PRO A 145 -4.69 12.78 -19.73
N THR A 146 -3.63 13.55 -20.03
CA THR A 146 -2.32 13.48 -19.36
C THR A 146 -2.41 13.42 -17.84
N ALA A 147 -3.26 14.25 -17.24
CA ALA A 147 -3.47 14.33 -15.79
C ALA A 147 -4.00 13.04 -15.14
N ALA A 148 -4.61 12.13 -15.91
CA ALA A 148 -5.20 10.88 -15.40
C ALA A 148 -4.49 9.61 -15.89
N ARG A 149 -3.46 9.73 -16.74
CA ARG A 149 -2.74 8.56 -17.27
C ARG A 149 -2.10 7.72 -16.17
N GLU A 150 -1.50 8.35 -15.16
CA GLU A 150 -0.88 7.61 -14.05
C GLU A 150 -1.92 6.85 -13.22
N THR A 151 -3.14 7.39 -13.08
CA THR A 151 -4.25 6.68 -12.44
C THR A 151 -4.71 5.47 -13.27
N GLY A 152 -4.76 5.62 -14.60
CA GLY A 152 -5.01 4.51 -15.51
C GLY A 152 -3.95 3.41 -15.44
N ALA A 153 -2.66 3.80 -15.40
CA ALA A 153 -1.54 2.88 -15.25
C ALA A 153 -1.57 2.13 -13.90
N LEU A 154 -1.95 2.81 -12.81
CA LEU A 154 -2.11 2.16 -11.50
C LEU A 154 -3.20 1.08 -11.54
N LEU A 155 -4.34 1.38 -12.17
CA LEU A 155 -5.44 0.44 -12.35
C LEU A 155 -5.05 -0.74 -13.27
N GLN A 156 -4.28 -0.46 -14.33
CA GLN A 156 -3.72 -1.51 -15.19
C GLN A 156 -2.78 -2.44 -14.40
N ALA A 157 -1.92 -1.89 -13.54
CA ALA A 157 -1.04 -2.69 -12.69
C ALA A 157 -1.83 -3.56 -11.69
N GLU A 158 -2.92 -3.03 -11.13
CA GLU A 158 -3.83 -3.81 -10.26
C GLU A 158 -4.40 -5.03 -11.00
N TRP A 159 -4.92 -4.85 -12.22
CA TRP A 159 -5.42 -5.95 -13.04
C TRP A 159 -4.34 -6.96 -13.44
N GLN A 160 -3.12 -6.51 -13.69
CA GLN A 160 -1.99 -7.40 -14.00
C GLN A 160 -1.62 -8.27 -12.79
N ILE A 161 -1.69 -7.73 -11.57
CA ILE A 161 -1.52 -8.52 -10.34
C ILE A 161 -2.63 -9.57 -10.20
N GLU A 162 -3.89 -9.18 -10.43
CA GLU A 162 -5.03 -10.10 -10.40
C GLU A 162 -4.88 -11.23 -11.44
N ALA A 163 -4.37 -10.89 -12.63
CA ALA A 163 -4.08 -11.84 -13.70
C ALA A 163 -2.82 -12.70 -13.47
N ARG A 164 -2.16 -12.56 -12.31
CA ARG A 164 -0.88 -13.22 -11.95
C ARG A 164 0.31 -12.84 -12.85
N ASP A 165 0.22 -11.75 -13.60
CA ASP A 165 1.34 -11.17 -14.35
C ASP A 165 2.04 -10.10 -13.52
N ALA A 166 2.74 -10.56 -12.48
CA ALA A 166 3.46 -9.69 -11.57
C ALA A 166 4.60 -8.90 -12.24
N ARG A 167 5.15 -9.42 -13.34
CA ARG A 167 6.25 -8.78 -14.06
C ARG A 167 5.75 -7.59 -14.86
N ALA A 168 4.64 -7.72 -15.58
CA ALA A 168 4.00 -6.61 -16.25
C ALA A 168 3.61 -5.52 -15.25
N ALA A 169 3.00 -5.91 -14.12
CA ALA A 169 2.62 -4.98 -13.05
C ALA A 169 3.81 -4.19 -12.52
N GLN A 170 4.93 -4.87 -12.22
CA GLN A 170 6.14 -4.22 -11.75
C GLN A 170 6.69 -3.21 -12.78
N ASN A 171 6.69 -3.56 -14.06
CA ASN A 171 7.14 -2.66 -15.13
C ASN A 171 6.28 -1.40 -15.20
N VAL A 172 4.95 -1.55 -15.18
CA VAL A 172 4.01 -0.40 -15.20
C VAL A 172 4.23 0.49 -13.98
N LEU A 173 4.30 -0.08 -12.77
CA LEU A 173 4.50 0.67 -11.53
C LEU A 173 5.81 1.47 -11.51
N ARG A 174 6.88 0.97 -12.15
CA ARG A 174 8.17 1.67 -12.27
C ARG A 174 8.13 2.89 -13.19
N THR A 175 7.17 2.97 -14.12
CA THR A 175 7.00 4.13 -15.01
C THR A 175 6.30 5.32 -14.35
N LEU A 176 5.65 5.11 -13.21
CA LEU A 176 4.93 6.14 -12.47
C LEU A 176 5.88 7.20 -11.92
N SER A 177 5.43 8.46 -11.81
CA SER A 177 6.22 9.51 -11.17
C SER A 177 6.56 9.21 -9.71
N GLY A 178 7.64 9.78 -9.20
CA GLY A 178 8.08 9.57 -7.82
C GLY A 178 7.01 9.95 -6.77
N GLY A 179 6.14 10.93 -7.07
CA GLY A 179 5.01 11.27 -6.21
C GLY A 179 3.93 10.19 -6.18
N MET A 180 3.64 9.57 -7.32
CA MET A 180 2.69 8.45 -7.43
C MET A 180 3.25 7.17 -6.80
N GLN A 181 4.54 6.88 -6.98
CA GLN A 181 5.21 5.70 -6.38
C GLN A 181 5.19 5.71 -4.85
N ARG A 182 5.21 6.90 -4.24
CA ARG A 182 5.16 7.06 -2.77
C ARG A 182 3.76 6.92 -2.17
N ARG A 183 2.71 6.83 -2.98
CA ARG A 183 1.35 6.63 -2.46
C ARG A 183 1.20 5.21 -1.92
N THR A 184 0.49 5.07 -0.81
CA THR A 184 0.30 3.79 -0.11
C THR A 184 -0.26 2.69 -1.02
N GLN A 185 -1.23 2.99 -1.88
CA GLN A 185 -1.79 1.99 -2.79
C GLN A 185 -0.77 1.49 -3.82
N THR A 186 0.00 2.40 -4.43
CA THR A 186 1.07 2.04 -5.36
C THR A 186 2.12 1.15 -4.70
N MET A 187 2.50 1.49 -3.46
CA MET A 187 3.43 0.68 -2.68
C MET A 187 2.87 -0.70 -2.34
N ARG A 188 1.57 -0.81 -2.04
CA ARG A 188 0.91 -2.11 -1.80
C ARG A 188 0.89 -2.99 -3.05
N LEU A 189 0.59 -2.41 -4.22
CA LEU A 189 0.65 -3.12 -5.49
C LEU A 189 2.09 -3.54 -5.85
N ALA A 190 3.06 -2.66 -5.64
CA ALA A 190 4.48 -2.98 -5.83
C ALA A 190 4.93 -4.10 -4.88
N LEU A 191 4.46 -4.10 -3.63
CA LEU A 191 4.76 -5.16 -2.68
C LEU A 191 4.14 -6.48 -3.12
N ALA A 192 2.89 -6.48 -3.61
CA ALA A 192 2.25 -7.67 -4.16
C ALA A 192 3.03 -8.22 -5.36
N ALA A 193 3.47 -7.35 -6.27
CA ALA A 193 4.31 -7.70 -7.41
C ALA A 193 5.64 -8.33 -6.97
N ALA A 194 6.36 -7.67 -6.06
CA ALA A 194 7.66 -8.12 -5.55
C ALA A 194 7.55 -9.48 -4.84
N ARG A 195 6.47 -9.71 -4.07
CA ARG A 195 6.21 -11.00 -3.43
C ARG A 195 5.98 -12.11 -4.44
N ALA A 196 5.18 -11.86 -5.48
CA ALA A 196 4.93 -12.84 -6.53
C ALA A 196 6.20 -13.18 -7.33
N LEU A 197 7.09 -12.21 -7.51
CA LEU A 197 8.39 -12.39 -8.19
C LEU A 197 9.51 -12.94 -7.28
N GLN A 198 9.22 -13.17 -5.98
CA GLN A 198 10.23 -13.56 -4.97
C GLN A 198 11.41 -12.57 -4.88
N ASP A 199 11.17 -11.29 -5.18
CA ASP A 199 12.14 -10.21 -5.01
C ASP A 199 12.20 -9.81 -3.53
N HIS A 200 12.91 -10.61 -2.74
CA HIS A 200 12.97 -10.45 -1.29
C HIS A 200 13.57 -9.09 -0.86
N ALA A 201 14.48 -8.51 -1.65
CA ALA A 201 15.07 -7.21 -1.36
C ALA A 201 14.02 -6.10 -1.43
N GLU A 202 13.23 -6.10 -2.50
CA GLU A 202 12.17 -5.12 -2.68
C GLU A 202 11.01 -5.33 -1.69
N VAL A 203 10.66 -6.59 -1.38
CA VAL A 203 9.68 -6.92 -0.34
C VAL A 203 10.09 -6.34 1.02
N MET A 204 11.34 -6.54 1.43
CA MET A 204 11.87 -5.99 2.69
C MET A 204 11.73 -4.47 2.72
N ARG A 205 12.21 -3.79 1.67
CA ARG A 205 12.20 -2.32 1.57
C ARG A 205 10.78 -1.75 1.63
N LEU A 206 9.86 -2.32 0.86
CA LEU A 206 8.47 -1.88 0.80
C LEU A 206 7.72 -2.18 2.10
N ALA A 207 7.91 -3.37 2.68
CA ALA A 207 7.25 -3.75 3.94
C ALA A 207 7.68 -2.84 5.10
N MET A 208 8.98 -2.54 5.23
CA MET A 208 9.49 -1.59 6.24
C MET A 208 8.91 -0.18 6.05
N THR A 209 8.87 0.29 4.81
CA THR A 209 8.34 1.63 4.52
C THR A 209 6.84 1.71 4.81
N LEU A 210 6.07 0.69 4.40
CA LEU A 210 4.64 0.60 4.68
C LEU A 210 4.35 0.47 6.18
N ARG A 211 5.18 -0.26 6.93
CA ARG A 211 5.08 -0.36 8.40
C ARG A 211 5.20 1.02 9.05
N LYS A 212 6.23 1.79 8.67
CA LYS A 212 6.49 3.14 9.20
C LYS A 212 5.34 4.11 8.94
N HIS A 213 4.63 3.96 7.83
CA HIS A 213 3.52 4.84 7.43
C HIS A 213 2.14 4.25 7.75
N HIS A 214 2.05 3.20 8.58
CA HIS A 214 0.78 2.51 8.90
C HIS A 214 0.01 2.02 7.66
N GLY A 215 0.72 1.76 6.57
CA GLY A 215 0.18 1.22 5.32
C GLY A 215 -0.07 -0.29 5.38
N LEU A 216 0.42 -0.99 6.41
CA LEU A 216 0.18 -2.40 6.70
C LEU A 216 -0.06 -2.57 8.21
N HIS A 217 -0.73 -3.66 8.57
CA HIS A 217 -0.81 -4.09 9.96
C HIS A 217 0.57 -4.55 10.45
N GLU A 218 0.93 -4.21 11.69
CA GLU A 218 2.28 -4.41 12.25
C GLU A 218 2.74 -5.87 12.16
N ALA A 219 1.89 -6.82 12.60
CA ALA A 219 2.22 -8.25 12.56
C ALA A 219 2.41 -8.77 11.12
N ALA A 220 1.61 -8.29 10.17
CA ALA A 220 1.74 -8.68 8.77
C ALA A 220 3.03 -8.15 8.14
N ALA A 221 3.39 -6.89 8.45
CA ALA A 221 4.65 -6.31 8.00
C ALA A 221 5.85 -7.06 8.59
N GLN A 222 5.82 -7.37 9.89
CA GLN A 222 6.88 -8.13 10.55
C GLN A 222 7.05 -9.53 9.94
N ALA A 223 5.96 -10.26 9.69
CA ALA A 223 6.01 -11.56 9.04
C ALA A 223 6.60 -11.49 7.61
N MET A 224 6.26 -10.45 6.84
CA MET A 224 6.81 -10.24 5.50
C MET A 224 8.31 -9.89 5.53
N ILE A 225 8.72 -9.01 6.45
CA ILE A 225 10.13 -8.66 6.68
C ILE A 225 10.93 -9.90 7.06
N HIS A 226 10.41 -10.69 8.00
CA HIS A 226 11.03 -11.93 8.45
C HIS A 226 11.18 -12.94 7.30
N GLY A 227 10.11 -13.18 6.52
CA GLY A 227 10.15 -14.06 5.36
C GLY A 227 11.13 -13.59 4.27
N ALA A 228 11.19 -12.28 4.02
CA ALA A 228 12.14 -11.68 3.09
C ALA A 228 13.59 -11.82 3.56
N ALA A 229 13.87 -11.61 4.84
CA ALA A 229 15.20 -11.78 5.42
C ALA A 229 15.71 -13.22 5.25
N LEU A 230 14.88 -14.22 5.58
CA LEU A 230 15.21 -15.62 5.35
C LEU A 230 15.43 -15.93 3.86
N GLY A 231 14.62 -15.34 2.98
CA GLY A 231 14.76 -15.46 1.54
C GLY A 231 16.10 -14.92 1.02
N LEU A 232 16.50 -13.74 1.47
CA LEU A 232 17.79 -13.12 1.11
C LEU A 232 18.98 -13.95 1.62
N ILE A 233 18.91 -14.47 2.84
CA ILE A 233 19.95 -15.36 3.40
C ILE A 233 20.08 -16.62 2.54
N ARG A 234 18.97 -17.22 2.09
CA ARG A 234 19.01 -18.38 1.18
C ARG A 234 19.59 -18.01 -0.19
N GLN A 235 19.23 -16.86 -0.75
CA GLN A 235 19.72 -16.39 -2.05
C GLN A 235 21.23 -16.08 -2.05
N ALA A 236 21.81 -15.73 -0.90
CA ALA A 236 23.26 -15.53 -0.77
C ALA A 236 24.08 -16.82 -1.00
N ASN A 237 23.45 -17.99 -1.10
CA ASN A 237 24.03 -19.27 -1.54
C ASN A 237 25.39 -19.60 -0.89
N HIS A 238 25.50 -19.35 0.42
CA HIS A 238 26.71 -19.64 1.22
C HIS A 238 27.96 -18.84 0.80
N ASP A 239 27.82 -17.70 0.11
CA ASP A 239 28.91 -16.74 -0.06
C ASP A 239 29.06 -15.87 1.20
N ALA A 240 30.19 -16.03 1.89
CA ALA A 240 30.49 -15.31 3.14
C ALA A 240 30.50 -13.79 2.95
N GLU A 241 31.01 -13.27 1.82
CA GLU A 241 31.11 -11.82 1.64
C GLU A 241 29.75 -11.17 1.36
N THR A 242 28.95 -11.81 0.50
CA THR A 242 27.58 -11.39 0.24
C THR A 242 26.74 -11.48 1.52
N LEU A 243 26.90 -12.56 2.30
CA LEU A 243 26.18 -12.71 3.56
C LEU A 243 26.62 -11.66 4.61
N ARG A 244 27.91 -11.30 4.70
CA ARG A 244 28.36 -10.20 5.58
C ARG A 244 27.76 -8.86 5.18
N ARG A 245 27.71 -8.54 3.89
CA ARG A 245 27.11 -7.30 3.38
C ARG A 245 25.60 -7.26 3.68
N LEU A 246 24.92 -8.36 3.41
CA LEU A 246 23.49 -8.52 3.71
C LEU A 246 23.23 -8.37 5.22
N TRP A 247 24.00 -9.07 6.06
CA TRP A 247 23.83 -9.04 7.51
C TRP A 247 24.01 -7.63 8.08
N LYS A 248 24.99 -6.87 7.58
CA LYS A 248 25.18 -5.45 7.96
C LYS A 248 24.01 -4.56 7.57
N SER A 249 23.26 -4.92 6.53
CA SER A 249 22.07 -4.15 6.09
C SER A 249 20.85 -4.39 6.97
N PHE A 250 20.82 -5.45 7.78
CA PHE A 250 19.71 -5.76 8.66
C PHE A 250 19.76 -4.92 9.95
N ASP A 251 18.59 -4.42 10.34
CA ASP A 251 18.38 -3.77 11.63
C ASP A 251 18.79 -4.69 12.79
N VAL A 252 19.31 -4.11 13.87
CA VAL A 252 19.77 -4.87 15.05
C VAL A 252 18.67 -5.78 15.59
N ALA A 253 17.44 -5.28 15.70
CA ALA A 253 16.30 -6.07 16.19
C ALA A 253 16.03 -7.32 15.33
N LEU A 254 16.19 -7.21 14.01
CA LEU A 254 16.01 -8.34 13.09
C LEU A 254 17.15 -9.36 13.19
N ARG A 255 18.39 -8.89 13.43
CA ARG A 255 19.55 -9.77 13.62
C ARG A 255 19.49 -10.57 14.93
N LEU A 256 18.81 -10.04 15.94
CA LEU A 256 18.64 -10.69 17.25
C LEU A 256 17.45 -11.66 17.28
N ASP A 257 16.60 -11.65 16.26
CA ASP A 257 15.53 -12.64 16.12
C ASP A 257 16.12 -14.05 16.00
N ALA A 258 15.58 -14.99 16.78
CA ALA A 258 16.15 -16.33 16.89
C ALA A 258 16.17 -17.09 15.56
N GLN A 259 15.12 -16.99 14.74
CA GLN A 259 15.04 -17.70 13.47
C GLN A 259 15.99 -17.11 12.43
N ILE A 260 16.10 -15.77 12.39
CA ILE A 260 17.04 -15.07 11.50
C ILE A 260 18.49 -15.34 11.91
N ALA A 261 18.80 -15.28 13.21
CA ALA A 261 20.11 -15.60 13.76
C ALA A 261 20.55 -17.02 13.40
N VAL A 262 19.66 -18.02 13.57
CA VAL A 262 19.93 -19.41 13.18
C VAL A 262 20.17 -19.54 11.67
N ALA A 263 19.33 -18.91 10.84
CA ALA A 263 19.50 -18.97 9.39
C ALA A 263 20.82 -18.33 8.93
N GLY A 264 21.16 -17.15 9.48
CA GLY A 264 22.42 -16.46 9.21
C GLY A 264 23.63 -17.28 9.64
N ALA A 265 23.62 -17.82 10.87
CA ALA A 265 24.69 -18.65 11.39
C ALA A 265 24.90 -19.91 10.55
N ARG A 266 23.83 -20.60 10.14
CA ARG A 266 23.93 -21.74 9.21
C ARG A 266 24.52 -21.33 7.86
N GLY A 267 24.13 -20.16 7.34
CA GLY A 267 24.71 -19.59 6.12
C GLY A 267 26.22 -19.39 6.24
N PHE A 268 26.70 -18.77 7.32
CA PHE A 268 28.13 -18.57 7.58
C PHE A 268 28.89 -19.87 7.81
N ALA A 269 28.31 -20.83 8.54
CA ALA A 269 28.91 -22.13 8.79
C ALA A 269 29.12 -22.91 7.48
N LEU A 270 28.13 -22.91 6.58
CA LEU A 270 28.24 -23.54 5.26
C LEU A 270 29.22 -22.80 4.34
N ALA A 271 29.42 -21.50 4.55
CA ALA A 271 30.45 -20.71 3.87
C ALA A 271 31.88 -20.93 4.43
N GLY A 272 32.03 -21.77 5.47
CA GLY A 272 33.31 -22.07 6.13
C GLY A 272 33.69 -21.10 7.27
N ASP A 273 32.89 -20.08 7.55
CA ASP A 273 33.16 -19.08 8.59
C ASP A 273 32.47 -19.46 9.92
N MET A 274 32.95 -20.54 10.54
CA MET A 274 32.39 -21.07 11.79
C MET A 274 32.52 -20.09 12.96
N ALA A 275 33.59 -19.29 12.99
CA ALA A 275 33.81 -18.29 14.04
C ALA A 275 32.72 -17.20 13.99
N GLN A 276 32.44 -16.67 12.81
CA GLN A 276 31.36 -15.71 12.63
C GLN A 276 29.99 -16.32 12.91
N ALA A 277 29.74 -17.56 12.46
CA ALA A 277 28.49 -18.27 12.71
C ALA A 277 28.19 -18.39 14.22
N ARG A 278 29.19 -18.81 15.01
CA ARG A 278 29.08 -18.86 16.48
C ARG A 278 28.82 -17.48 17.09
N ALA A 279 29.57 -16.47 16.65
CA ALA A 279 29.48 -15.12 17.21
C ALA A 279 28.06 -14.55 17.10
N LEU A 280 27.35 -14.81 15.99
CA LEU A 280 25.97 -14.36 15.80
C LEU A 280 24.99 -15.01 16.78
N LEU A 281 25.10 -16.32 17.00
CA LEU A 281 24.23 -17.02 17.95
C LEU A 281 24.52 -16.60 19.39
N ILE A 282 25.80 -16.39 19.71
CA ILE A 282 26.22 -15.86 21.02
C ILE A 282 25.64 -14.46 21.26
N GLU A 283 25.66 -13.60 20.25
CA GLU A 283 25.06 -12.26 20.33
C GLU A 283 23.55 -12.33 20.58
N ALA A 284 22.83 -13.18 19.84
CA ALA A 284 21.39 -13.39 20.04
C ALA A 284 21.07 -13.95 21.44
N LEU A 285 21.90 -14.84 21.98
CA LEU A 285 21.76 -15.41 23.34
C LEU A 285 21.99 -14.38 24.46
N ARG A 286 22.63 -13.25 24.21
CA ARG A 286 22.85 -12.23 25.25
C ARG A 286 21.56 -11.50 25.62
N VAL A 287 20.62 -11.37 24.70
CA VAL A 287 19.39 -10.60 24.88
C VAL A 287 18.52 -11.19 26.01
N PRO A 288 17.84 -10.39 26.85
CA PRO A 288 16.97 -10.91 27.91
C PRO A 288 15.86 -11.84 27.40
N SER A 289 15.30 -11.54 26.23
CA SER A 289 14.25 -12.31 25.55
C SER A 289 14.77 -13.43 24.65
N ALA A 290 16.02 -13.88 24.84
CA ALA A 290 16.59 -14.94 24.02
C ALA A 290 15.83 -16.25 24.19
N GLU A 291 15.68 -17.00 23.09
CA GLU A 291 15.05 -18.32 23.05
C GLU A 291 16.14 -19.41 22.95
N PRO A 292 16.64 -19.93 24.08
CA PRO A 292 17.73 -20.91 24.08
C PRO A 292 17.36 -22.18 23.30
N ALA A 293 16.10 -22.62 23.39
CA ALA A 293 15.58 -23.77 22.67
C ALA A 293 15.73 -23.66 21.13
N ALA A 294 15.66 -22.46 20.57
CA ALA A 294 15.81 -22.22 19.14
C ALA A 294 17.29 -22.07 18.73
N LEU A 295 18.09 -21.36 19.54
CA LEU A 295 19.46 -20.95 19.21
C LEU A 295 20.51 -22.05 19.50
N MET A 296 20.41 -22.69 20.66
CA MET A 296 21.44 -23.62 21.15
C MET A 296 21.59 -24.89 20.32
N PRO A 297 20.53 -25.48 19.71
CA PRO A 297 20.70 -26.60 18.79
C PRO A 297 21.58 -26.27 17.59
N ALA A 298 21.44 -25.06 17.03
CA ALA A 298 22.28 -24.61 15.92
C ALA A 298 23.73 -24.38 16.38
N LEU A 299 23.92 -23.75 17.54
CA LEU A 299 25.23 -23.48 18.12
C LEU A 299 25.99 -24.78 18.45
N ARG A 300 25.29 -25.81 18.91
CA ARG A 300 25.85 -27.15 19.18
C ARG A 300 26.46 -27.81 17.94
N GLY A 301 25.97 -27.49 16.75
CA GLY A 301 26.56 -27.95 15.49
C GLY A 301 27.83 -27.19 15.06
N MET A 302 28.18 -26.10 15.75
CA MET A 302 29.24 -25.16 15.37
C MET A 302 30.39 -25.13 16.37
N LEU A 303 30.62 -26.22 17.10
CA LEU A 303 31.61 -26.31 18.19
C LEU A 303 33.06 -26.61 17.72
N ALA A 304 33.31 -26.73 16.42
CA ALA A 304 34.65 -27.00 15.93
C ALA A 304 35.62 -25.83 16.21
N GLY A 305 36.77 -26.12 16.84
CA GLY A 305 37.79 -25.12 17.16
C GLY A 305 37.40 -24.13 18.26
N ILE A 306 36.56 -24.56 19.20
CA ILE A 306 36.30 -23.80 20.44
C ILE A 306 37.50 -23.88 21.41
N ASP A 307 37.55 -22.96 22.36
CA ASP A 307 38.55 -22.89 23.42
C ASP A 307 37.92 -23.08 24.81
N ALA A 308 38.76 -23.10 25.86
CA ALA A 308 38.29 -23.19 27.23
C ALA A 308 37.40 -22.01 27.65
N GLY A 309 37.57 -20.84 27.00
CA GLY A 309 36.71 -19.67 27.20
C GLY A 309 35.25 -19.92 26.80
N PHE A 310 35.03 -20.64 25.70
CA PHE A 310 33.69 -21.04 25.28
C PHE A 310 33.03 -21.99 26.30
N VAL A 311 33.79 -22.91 26.91
CA VAL A 311 33.23 -23.80 27.95
C VAL A 311 32.76 -23.00 29.15
N ALA A 312 33.58 -22.06 29.64
CA ALA A 312 33.18 -21.16 30.74
C ALA A 312 31.92 -20.34 30.39
N GLN A 313 31.82 -19.89 29.14
CA GLN A 313 30.62 -19.21 28.65
C GLN A 313 29.39 -20.12 28.60
N ALA A 314 29.56 -21.39 28.19
CA ALA A 314 28.48 -22.37 28.18
C ALA A 314 28.01 -22.73 29.59
N GLU A 315 28.93 -22.86 30.56
CA GLU A 315 28.61 -23.04 31.97
C GLU A 315 27.81 -21.82 32.51
N ALA A 316 28.19 -20.60 32.14
CA ALA A 316 27.42 -19.40 32.49
C ALA A 316 25.99 -19.38 31.90
N TRP A 317 25.77 -19.97 30.73
CA TRP A 317 24.41 -20.15 30.18
C TRP A 317 23.61 -21.20 30.94
N VAL A 318 24.24 -22.25 31.46
CA VAL A 318 23.58 -23.23 32.34
C VAL A 318 23.10 -22.55 33.62
N ASP A 319 23.90 -21.64 34.19
CA ASP A 319 23.50 -20.88 35.37
C ASP A 319 22.35 -19.91 35.08
N ARG A 320 22.35 -19.31 33.88
CA ARG A 320 21.28 -18.41 33.42
C ARG A 320 19.96 -19.15 33.15
N TRP A 321 20.02 -20.37 32.60
CA TRP A 321 18.86 -21.19 32.26
C TRP A 321 18.97 -22.60 32.86
N PRO A 322 18.84 -22.74 34.19
CA PRO A 322 19.12 -24.01 34.87
C PRO A 322 18.12 -25.13 34.57
N GLN A 323 16.93 -24.78 34.06
CA GLN A 323 15.86 -25.72 33.68
C GLN A 323 15.84 -26.02 32.18
N GLU A 324 16.72 -25.41 31.38
CA GLU A 324 16.74 -25.58 29.93
C GLU A 324 17.70 -26.71 29.54
N ALA A 325 17.14 -27.85 29.13
CA ALA A 325 17.91 -29.02 28.73
C ALA A 325 18.88 -28.73 27.57
N GLN A 326 18.53 -27.82 26.65
CA GLN A 326 19.39 -27.44 25.54
C GLN A 326 20.66 -26.71 26.00
N ALA A 327 20.58 -25.91 27.07
CA ALA A 327 21.72 -25.19 27.63
C ALA A 327 22.72 -26.16 28.25
N VAL A 328 22.22 -27.10 29.06
CA VAL A 328 23.04 -28.14 29.67
C VAL A 328 23.66 -29.05 28.62
N PHE A 329 22.91 -29.41 27.58
CA PHE A 329 23.44 -30.25 26.50
C PHE A 329 24.49 -29.53 25.66
N LEU A 330 24.36 -28.21 25.43
CA LEU A 330 25.39 -27.43 24.77
C LEU A 330 26.70 -27.42 25.58
N ALA A 331 26.63 -27.19 26.89
CA ALA A 331 27.80 -27.24 27.78
C ALA A 331 28.45 -28.63 27.79
N ALA A 332 27.66 -29.70 27.87
CA ALA A 332 28.15 -31.07 27.74
C ALA A 332 28.92 -31.30 26.45
N ARG A 333 28.38 -30.84 25.31
CA ARG A 333 29.02 -30.98 24.00
C ARG A 333 30.31 -30.17 23.89
N ALA A 334 30.36 -28.97 24.47
CA ALA A 334 31.58 -28.18 24.53
C ALA A 334 32.67 -28.90 25.36
N CYS A 335 32.30 -29.51 26.50
CA CYS A 335 33.21 -30.34 27.30
C CYS A 335 33.73 -31.56 26.52
N ILE A 336 32.90 -32.19 25.68
CA ILE A 336 33.32 -33.31 24.82
C ILE A 336 34.37 -32.88 23.79
N GLU A 337 34.19 -31.73 23.15
CA GLU A 337 35.15 -31.23 22.14
C GLU A 337 36.52 -30.89 22.74
N LEU A 338 36.58 -30.53 24.04
CA LEU A 338 37.82 -30.29 24.78
C LEU A 338 38.27 -31.48 25.64
N GLU A 339 37.70 -32.67 25.44
CA GLU A 339 38.08 -33.91 26.13
C GLU A 339 37.93 -33.89 27.66
N LEU A 340 37.03 -33.05 28.19
CA LEU A 340 36.69 -32.95 29.61
C LEU A 340 35.64 -33.99 30.00
N TRP A 341 36.00 -35.27 29.90
CA TRP A 341 35.06 -36.40 29.95
C TRP A 341 34.18 -36.47 31.21
N GLY A 342 34.76 -36.26 32.40
CA GLY A 342 34.01 -36.33 33.66
C GLY A 342 32.90 -35.27 33.77
N LYS A 343 33.22 -34.03 33.42
CA LYS A 343 32.24 -32.94 33.36
C LYS A 343 31.19 -33.18 32.28
N ALA A 344 31.62 -33.64 31.10
CA ALA A 344 30.71 -33.98 30.01
C ALA A 344 29.66 -35.01 30.45
N GLN A 345 30.08 -36.09 31.13
CA GLN A 345 29.16 -37.12 31.63
C GLN A 345 28.14 -36.54 32.61
N GLN A 346 28.58 -35.70 33.56
CA GLN A 346 27.70 -35.06 34.54
C GLN A 346 26.65 -34.16 33.86
N TYR A 347 27.06 -33.31 32.92
CA TYR A 347 26.13 -32.46 32.20
C TYR A 347 25.17 -33.25 31.31
N LEU A 348 25.61 -34.31 30.65
CA LEU A 348 24.71 -35.15 29.85
C LEU A 348 23.65 -35.85 30.70
N SER A 349 24.02 -36.41 31.86
CA SER A 349 23.06 -37.00 32.78
C SER A 349 22.04 -35.97 33.27
N LYS A 350 22.51 -34.77 33.65
CA LYS A 350 21.62 -33.66 34.04
C LYS A 350 20.70 -33.23 32.89
N ALA A 351 21.21 -33.18 31.66
CA ALA A 351 20.40 -32.84 30.50
C ALA A 351 19.28 -33.86 30.26
N LEU A 352 19.53 -35.17 30.48
CA LEU A 352 18.49 -36.20 30.39
C LEU A 352 17.40 -36.02 31.46
N GLU A 353 17.78 -35.68 32.69
CA GLU A 353 16.83 -35.43 33.78
C GLU A 353 15.92 -34.23 33.51
N LEU A 354 16.44 -33.22 32.81
CA LEU A 354 15.70 -32.02 32.43
C LEU A 354 14.87 -32.16 31.15
N CYS A 355 15.11 -33.18 30.32
CA CYS A 355 14.36 -33.38 29.07
C CYS A 355 12.88 -33.64 29.38
N GLN A 356 11.99 -32.86 28.77
CA GLN A 356 10.56 -33.08 28.91
C GLN A 356 10.11 -34.36 28.18
N PRO A 357 8.92 -34.93 28.50
CA PRO A 357 8.36 -36.09 27.80
C PRO A 357 8.25 -35.89 26.29
N ASP A 358 7.95 -34.67 25.86
CA ASP A 358 7.67 -34.31 24.47
C ASP A 358 8.96 -34.15 23.64
N GLU A 359 10.10 -33.98 24.31
CA GLU A 359 11.41 -33.72 23.69
C GLU A 359 12.17 -35.01 23.35
N ARG A 360 11.47 -36.02 22.80
CA ARG A 360 12.06 -37.33 22.47
C ARG A 360 13.31 -37.21 21.59
N ARG A 361 13.30 -36.33 20.58
CA ARG A 361 14.46 -36.10 19.70
C ARG A 361 15.68 -35.53 20.45
N LEU A 362 15.46 -34.65 21.42
CA LEU A 362 16.53 -34.13 22.26
C LEU A 362 17.11 -35.24 23.14
N ARG A 363 16.24 -35.98 23.84
CA ARG A 363 16.64 -37.10 24.70
C ARG A 363 17.45 -38.15 23.93
N GLY A 364 16.99 -38.55 22.74
CA GLY A 364 17.73 -39.45 21.87
C GLY A 364 19.09 -38.90 21.42
N SER A 365 19.18 -37.59 21.17
CA SER A 365 20.46 -36.92 20.85
C SER A 365 21.43 -36.90 22.04
N VAL A 366 20.90 -36.71 23.26
CA VAL A 366 21.70 -36.75 24.50
C VAL A 366 22.18 -38.18 24.78
N HIS A 367 21.32 -39.19 24.61
CA HIS A 367 21.71 -40.60 24.69
C HIS A 367 22.78 -40.98 23.65
N THR A 368 22.67 -40.49 22.42
CA THR A 368 23.70 -40.66 21.38
C THR A 368 25.03 -40.05 21.81
N ALA A 369 25.01 -38.85 22.41
CA ALA A 369 26.22 -38.21 22.91
C ALA A 369 26.85 -38.97 24.10
N LEU A 370 26.02 -39.50 25.02
CA LEU A 370 26.47 -40.38 26.10
C LEU A 370 27.09 -41.66 25.58
N ALA A 371 26.46 -42.32 24.60
CA ALA A 371 26.96 -43.57 24.03
C ALA A 371 28.36 -43.37 23.44
N ARG A 372 28.54 -42.33 22.59
CA ARG A 372 29.84 -41.97 22.02
C ARG A 372 30.89 -41.61 23.07
N LEU A 373 30.47 -40.94 24.15
CA LEU A 373 31.36 -40.64 25.27
C LEU A 373 31.82 -41.92 25.97
N GLN A 374 30.92 -42.86 26.25
CA GLN A 374 31.26 -44.14 26.89
C GLN A 374 32.15 -45.02 26.00
N GLU A 375 31.96 -45.01 24.68
CA GLU A 375 32.87 -45.70 23.74
C GLU A 375 34.29 -45.15 23.82
N ARG A 376 34.45 -43.83 23.89
CA ARG A 376 35.76 -43.18 24.03
C ARG A 376 36.46 -43.49 25.36
N ILE A 377 35.71 -43.86 26.40
CA ILE A 377 36.22 -44.23 27.73
C ILE A 377 36.22 -45.77 27.89
N GLU A 378 36.09 -46.52 26.79
CA GLU A 378 36.17 -48.00 26.75
C GLU A 378 35.11 -48.71 27.64
N ARG A 379 33.92 -48.12 27.80
CA ARG A 379 32.79 -48.69 28.56
C ARG A 379 31.69 -49.19 27.63
N GLU A 380 31.98 -50.26 26.89
CA GLU A 380 31.14 -50.79 25.81
C GLU A 380 29.72 -51.18 26.27
N ASP A 381 29.57 -51.80 27.45
CA ASP A 381 28.27 -52.20 27.98
C ASP A 381 27.33 -51.01 28.21
N GLN A 382 27.87 -49.90 28.72
CA GLN A 382 27.11 -48.68 28.97
C GLN A 382 26.81 -47.95 27.65
N ALA A 383 27.76 -47.95 26.72
CA ALA A 383 27.56 -47.41 25.39
C ALA A 383 26.40 -48.12 24.65
N GLY A 384 26.39 -49.46 24.65
CA GLY A 384 25.34 -50.25 24.00
C GLY A 384 23.94 -49.99 24.56
N ARG A 385 23.81 -49.81 25.88
CA ARG A 385 22.54 -49.42 26.51
C ARG A 385 22.06 -48.05 26.03
N HIS A 386 22.95 -47.05 25.99
CA HIS A 386 22.58 -45.72 25.53
C HIS A 386 22.27 -45.68 24.02
N TRP A 387 22.93 -46.47 23.19
CA TRP A 387 22.57 -46.63 21.79
C TRP A 387 21.16 -47.19 21.61
N ARG A 388 20.79 -48.21 22.40
CA ARG A 388 19.44 -48.79 22.37
C ARG A 388 18.38 -47.78 22.79
N LEU A 389 18.62 -47.02 23.85
CA LEU A 389 17.70 -45.96 24.31
C LEU A 389 17.59 -44.83 23.28
N ALA A 390 18.72 -44.40 22.70
CA ALA A 390 18.71 -43.41 21.63
C ALA A 390 17.89 -43.87 20.42
N ALA A 391 18.03 -45.13 20.01
CA ALA A 391 17.26 -45.70 18.91
C ALA A 391 15.75 -45.68 19.23
N LEU A 392 15.34 -46.10 20.43
CA LEU A 392 13.93 -46.08 20.84
C LEU A 392 13.32 -44.67 20.83
N ASP A 393 14.04 -43.67 21.32
CA ASP A 393 13.57 -42.28 21.35
C ASP A 393 13.52 -41.65 19.95
N LEU A 394 14.43 -42.03 19.05
CA LEU A 394 14.51 -41.51 17.67
C LEU A 394 13.62 -42.24 16.68
N SER A 395 13.26 -43.51 16.94
CA SER A 395 12.42 -44.33 16.05
C SER A 395 10.93 -44.29 16.36
N GLY A 396 10.53 -43.73 17.50
CA GLY A 396 9.12 -43.60 17.84
C GLY A 396 8.43 -42.60 16.91
N GLU A 397 7.67 -43.11 15.93
CA GLU A 397 6.89 -42.30 14.98
C GLU A 397 5.99 -41.28 15.69
N ASP A 398 5.83 -40.10 15.07
CA ASP A 398 4.87 -39.05 15.43
C ASP A 398 3.42 -39.56 15.15
N ALA A 399 2.95 -40.57 15.88
CA ALA A 399 1.61 -41.15 15.75
C ALA A 399 0.49 -40.26 16.35
N GLY A 400 0.59 -38.94 16.21
CA GLY A 400 -0.34 -38.01 16.87
C GLY A 400 -0.33 -36.61 16.29
N THR A 401 -0.71 -36.45 15.01
CA THR A 401 -1.16 -35.14 14.49
C THR A 401 -2.06 -35.27 13.25
N HIS A 402 -3.02 -36.19 13.29
CA HIS A 402 -4.21 -36.14 12.44
C HIS A 402 -5.43 -36.48 13.30
N ALA A 403 -6.01 -35.46 13.92
CA ALA A 403 -7.39 -35.42 14.38
C ALA A 403 -7.92 -33.99 14.24
#